data_AF-A0A7W7CNK3-F1
#
_entry.id   AF-A0A7W7CNK3-F1
#
_cell.length_a   1.000
_cell.length_b   1.000
_cell.length_c   1.000
_cell.angle_alpha   90.00
_cell.angle_beta   90.00
_cell.angle_gamma   90.00
#
_symmetry.space_group_name_H-M   'P 1'
#
loop_
_entity.id
_entity.type
_entity.pdbx_description
1 polymer ?
#
loop_
_entity_poly.entity_id
_entity_poly.type
_entity_poly.pdbx_seq_one_letter_code
_entity_poly.pdbx_strand_id
1 'polypeptide(L)'
;MVALNRAVAVALVDGPAAGLALVDAVQQRLPGHHRVPATRAHLLELAGDDTAAAEQYRRAAAAATSEPEQRYLTLRAARLHARTGNRS
;
A
#
# COMPACT_ATOMS: atom_id res chain seq x y z
N MET A 1 11.68 9.29 5.70
CA MET A 1 10.43 10.03 6.03
C MET A 1 9.95 10.92 4.89
N VAL A 2 10.79 11.75 4.26
CA VAL A 2 10.36 12.72 3.23
C VAL A 2 9.93 12.07 1.89
N ALA A 3 10.54 10.94 1.50
CA ALA A 3 10.28 10.33 0.19
C ALA A 3 8.88 9.69 0.07
N LEU A 4 8.36 9.08 1.14
CA LEU A 4 7.00 8.52 1.17
C LEU A 4 5.94 9.61 1.10
N ASN A 5 6.11 10.69 1.87
CA ASN A 5 5.18 11.82 1.85
C ASN A 5 5.11 12.47 0.45
N ARG A 6 6.25 12.53 -0.25
CA ARG A 6 6.30 13.01 -1.64
C ARG A 6 5.57 12.09 -2.61
N ALA A 7 5.69 10.77 -2.45
CA ALA A 7 4.99 9.81 -3.30
C ALA A 7 3.46 9.90 -3.13
N VAL A 8 2.98 10.13 -1.90
CA VAL A 8 1.55 10.38 -1.63
C VAL A 8 1.11 11.71 -2.24
N ALA A 9 1.89 12.78 -2.06
CA ALA A 9 1.57 14.09 -2.65
C ALA A 9 1.46 14.01 -4.19
N VAL A 10 2.39 13.30 -4.84
CA VAL A 10 2.33 13.06 -6.29
C VAL A 10 1.15 12.18 -6.68
N ALA A 11 0.81 11.17 -5.87
CA ALA A 11 -0.39 10.37 -6.12
C ALA A 11 -1.68 11.20 -6.11
N LEU A 12 -1.75 12.21 -5.25
CA LEU A 12 -2.90 13.10 -5.12
C LEU A 12 -2.96 14.15 -6.25
N VAL A 13 -1.83 14.52 -6.83
CA VAL A 13 -1.73 15.57 -7.87
C VAL A 13 -1.75 14.97 -9.27
N ASP A 14 -0.89 13.98 -9.53
CA ASP A 14 -0.66 13.37 -10.84
C ASP A 14 -1.35 12.01 -10.99
N GLY A 15 -2.01 11.54 -9.93
CA GLY A 15 -2.78 10.31 -9.90
C GLY A 15 -2.03 9.09 -9.34
N PRO A 16 -2.76 8.02 -9.01
CA PRO A 16 -2.23 6.89 -8.24
C PRO A 16 -1.03 6.19 -8.88
N ALA A 17 -1.02 6.10 -10.22
CA ALA A 17 0.06 5.47 -10.97
C ALA A 17 1.40 6.22 -10.84
N ALA A 18 1.38 7.55 -10.84
CA ALA A 18 2.57 8.38 -10.66
C ALA A 18 3.14 8.23 -9.25
N GLY A 19 2.27 8.16 -8.24
CA GLY A 19 2.66 7.85 -6.87
C GLY A 19 3.30 6.48 -6.73
N LEU A 20 2.74 5.46 -7.38
CA LEU A 20 3.27 4.09 -7.37
C LEU A 20 4.69 4.01 -7.97
N ALA A 21 4.94 4.68 -9.08
CA ALA A 21 6.27 4.74 -9.68
C ALA A 21 7.33 5.34 -8.74
N LEU A 22 6.95 6.36 -7.97
CA LEU A 22 7.83 6.94 -6.95
C LEU A 22 8.05 6.03 -5.74
N VAL A 23 7.01 5.31 -5.30
CA VAL A 23 7.17 4.29 -4.24
C VAL A 23 8.16 3.21 -4.68
N ASP A 24 8.09 2.77 -5.94
CA ASP A 24 8.99 1.76 -6.50
C ASP A 24 10.44 2.25 -6.59
N ALA A 25 10.63 3.50 -7.02
CA ALA A 25 11.95 4.13 -7.05
C ALA A 25 12.56 4.31 -5.63
N VAL A 26 11.72 4.57 -4.62
CA VAL A 26 12.16 4.69 -3.22
C VAL A 26 12.49 3.33 -2.62
N GLN A 27 11.73 2.28 -2.96
CA GLN A 27 12.00 0.90 -2.51
C GLN A 27 13.40 0.43 -2.94
N GLN A 28 13.84 0.77 -4.16
CA GLN A 28 15.17 0.43 -4.65
C GLN A 28 16.29 1.16 -3.89
N ARG A 29 16.01 2.35 -3.34
CA ARG A 29 17.01 3.18 -2.65
C ARG A 29 17.03 2.97 -1.14
N LEU A 30 15.97 2.40 -0.56
CA LEU A 30 15.87 2.04 0.86
C LEU A 30 15.25 0.63 1.02
N PRO A 31 16.02 -0.43 0.80
CA PRO A 31 15.56 -1.80 1.05
C PRO A 31 15.34 -1.98 2.55
N GLY A 32 14.12 -2.31 2.96
CA GLY A 32 13.81 -2.71 4.35
C GLY A 32 12.78 -1.87 5.10
N HIS A 33 12.21 -0.81 4.51
CA HIS A 33 11.09 -0.11 5.17
C HIS A 33 9.76 -0.84 4.92
N HIS A 34 9.28 -1.57 5.93
CA HIS A 34 7.94 -2.16 6.02
C HIS A 34 6.79 -1.18 5.72
N ARG A 35 7.06 0.13 5.76
CA ARG A 35 6.11 1.20 5.39
C ARG A 35 5.87 1.32 3.88
N VAL A 36 6.79 0.86 3.04
CA VAL A 36 6.67 0.88 1.56
C VAL A 36 5.47 0.06 1.08
N PRO A 37 5.30 -1.22 1.46
CA PRO A 37 4.14 -2.01 1.03
C PRO A 37 2.82 -1.46 1.57
N ALA A 38 2.79 -0.84 2.75
CA ALA A 38 1.58 -0.20 3.29
C ALA A 38 1.13 1.02 2.46
N THR A 39 2.07 1.87 2.03
CA THR A 39 1.77 3.00 1.16
C THR A 39 1.37 2.53 -0.24
N ARG A 40 2.06 1.52 -0.79
CA ARG A 40 1.69 0.92 -2.07
C ARG A 40 0.25 0.39 -2.05
N ALA A 41 -0.13 -0.31 -0.98
CA ALA A 41 -1.47 -0.83 -0.79
C ALA A 41 -2.54 0.26 -0.78
N HIS A 42 -2.27 1.37 -0.09
CA HIS A 42 -3.19 2.50 -0.05
C HIS A 42 -3.37 3.17 -1.42
N LEU A 43 -2.30 3.32 -2.20
CA LEU A 43 -2.38 3.89 -3.54
C LEU A 43 -3.15 3.00 -4.52
N LEU A 44 -3.01 1.68 -4.41
CA LEU A 44 -3.76 0.71 -5.21
C LEU A 44 -5.25 0.73 -4.88
N GLU A 45 -5.61 0.89 -3.61
CA GLU A 45 -7.00 1.06 -3.19
C GLU A 45 -7.59 2.36 -3.75
N LEU A 46 -6.82 3.47 -3.75
CA LEU A 46 -7.24 4.72 -4.40
C LEU A 46 -7.39 4.58 -5.92
N ALA A 47 -6.57 3.73 -6.56
CA ALA A 47 -6.68 3.39 -7.98
C ALA A 47 -7.87 2.47 -8.29
N GLY A 48 -8.54 1.93 -7.27
CA GLY A 48 -9.64 0.97 -7.42
C GLY A 48 -9.19 -0.47 -7.66
N ASP A 49 -7.89 -0.77 -7.61
CA ASP A 49 -7.36 -2.13 -7.70
C ASP A 49 -7.36 -2.78 -6.32
N ASP A 50 -8.56 -3.14 -5.86
CA ASP A 50 -8.80 -3.73 -4.54
C ASP A 50 -8.03 -5.08 -4.38
N THR A 51 -7.79 -5.81 -5.46
CA THR A 51 -7.05 -7.10 -5.46
C THR A 51 -5.56 -6.88 -5.21
N ALA A 52 -4.93 -6.00 -5.99
CA ALA A 52 -3.51 -5.70 -5.79
C ALA A 52 -3.28 -4.99 -4.45
N ALA A 53 -4.21 -4.13 -4.03
CA ALA A 53 -4.18 -3.47 -2.72
C ALA A 53 -4.17 -4.49 -1.58
N ALA A 54 -5.06 -5.49 -1.62
CA ALA A 54 -5.12 -6.54 -0.59
C ALA A 54 -3.79 -7.34 -0.49
N GLU A 55 -3.19 -7.68 -1.62
CA GLU A 55 -1.90 -8.39 -1.66
C GLU A 55 -0.76 -7.55 -1.03
N GLN A 56 -0.71 -6.25 -1.32
CA GLN A 56 0.29 -5.37 -0.73
C GLN A 56 0.05 -5.16 0.78
N TYR A 57 -1.20 -5.08 1.23
CA TYR A 57 -1.52 -5.02 2.66
C TYR A 57 -1.08 -6.28 3.40
N ARG A 58 -1.22 -7.48 2.80
CA ARG A 58 -0.70 -8.73 3.38
C ARG A 58 0.82 -8.73 3.51
N ARG A 59 1.53 -8.27 2.47
CA ARG A 59 3.00 -8.14 2.50
C ARG A 59 3.46 -7.14 3.54
N ALA A 60 2.73 -6.03 3.69
CA ALA A 60 2.98 -5.06 4.75
C ALA A 60 2.76 -5.67 6.14
N ALA A 61 1.69 -6.44 6.33
CA ALA A 61 1.42 -7.13 7.59
C ALA A 61 2.52 -8.13 7.94
N ALA A 62 2.99 -8.92 6.98
CA ALA A 62 4.09 -9.87 7.19
C ALA A 62 5.42 -9.19 7.54
N ALA A 63 5.64 -7.96 7.08
CA ALA A 63 6.85 -7.19 7.34
C ALA A 63 6.76 -6.26 8.56
N ALA A 64 5.56 -6.03 9.10
CA ALA A 64 5.38 -5.14 10.25
C ALA A 64 5.89 -5.81 11.53
N THR A 65 6.66 -5.09 12.34
CA THR A 65 7.27 -5.61 13.57
C THR A 65 6.38 -5.44 14.80
N SER A 66 5.22 -4.80 14.65
CA SER A 66 4.29 -4.48 15.73
C SER A 66 2.96 -5.19 15.55
N GLU A 67 2.55 -5.98 16.53
CA GLU A 67 1.29 -6.75 16.54
C GLU A 67 0.04 -5.89 16.22
N PRO A 68 -0.11 -4.67 16.77
CA PRO A 68 -1.24 -3.79 16.42
C PRO A 68 -1.23 -3.36 14.94
N GLU A 69 -0.04 -3.13 14.37
CA GLU A 69 0.15 -2.74 12.98
C GLU A 69 -0.14 -3.92 12.04
N GLN A 70 0.36 -5.12 12.36
CA GLN A 70 0.04 -6.35 11.63
C GLN A 70 -1.47 -6.59 11.58
N ARG A 71 -2.16 -6.45 12.72
CA ARG A 71 -3.60 -6.66 12.82
C ARG A 71 -4.38 -5.64 12.00
N TYR A 72 -3.99 -4.36 12.06
CA TYR A 72 -4.60 -3.31 11.24
C TYR A 72 -4.46 -3.59 9.73
N LEU A 73 -3.27 -3.95 9.28
CA LEU A 73 -2.98 -4.23 7.87
C LEU A 73 -3.72 -5.48 7.38
N THR A 74 -3.80 -6.51 8.22
CA THR A 74 -4.55 -7.75 7.93
C THR A 74 -6.05 -7.48 7.80
N LEU A 75 -6.63 -6.68 8.70
CA LEU A 75 -8.03 -6.28 8.62
C LEU A 75 -8.34 -5.49 7.34
N ARG A 76 -7.42 -4.64 6.88
CA ARG A 76 -7.56 -3.90 5.62
C ARG A 76 -7.52 -4.82 4.42
N ALA A 77 -6.60 -5.78 4.38
CA ALA A 77 -6.56 -6.79 3.33
C ALA A 77 -7.86 -7.61 3.26
N ALA A 78 -8.38 -8.05 4.41
CA ALA A 78 -9.64 -8.81 4.48
C ALA A 78 -10.84 -7.99 3.99
N ARG A 79 -10.91 -6.70 4.36
CA ARG A 79 -11.97 -5.79 3.90
C ARG A 79 -11.95 -5.60 2.38
N LEU A 80 -10.77 -5.44 1.80
CA LEU A 80 -10.64 -5.29 0.34
C LEU A 80 -11.01 -6.58 -0.39
N HIS A 81 -10.60 -7.73 0.13
CA HIS A 81 -10.99 -9.02 -0.43
C HIS A 81 -12.51 -9.23 -0.43
N ALA A 82 -13.19 -8.82 0.65
CA ALA A 82 -14.66 -8.86 0.73
C ALA A 82 -15.32 -7.91 -0.29
N ARG A 83 -14.71 -6.77 -0.61
CA ARG A 83 -15.20 -5.84 -1.64
C ARG A 83 -15.04 -6.37 -3.05
N THR A 84 -13.95 -7.08 -3.34
CA THR A 84 -13.74 -7.71 -4.64
C THR A 84 -14.71 -8.86 -4.85
N GLY A 85 -14.97 -9.68 -3.81
CA GLY A 85 -15.92 -10.79 -3.89
C GLY A 85 -17.39 -10.39 -4.05
N ASN A 86 -17.75 -9.16 -3.69
CA ASN A 86 -19.13 -8.64 -3.80
C ASN A 86 -19.41 -7.87 -5.11
N ARG A 87 -18.43 -7.79 -6.02
CA ARG A 87 -18.54 -7.13 -7.34
C ARG A 87 -18.61 -8.12 -8.52
N SER A 88 -18.61 -9.42 -8.24
CA SER A 88 -18.68 -10.50 -9.24
C SER A 88 -20.10 -11.03 -9.42
#